data_AF-A0A1H6AAX1-F1
#
_entry.id   AF-A0A1H6AAX1-F1
#
_cell.length_a   1.000
_cell.length_b   1.000
_cell.length_c   1.000
_cell.angle_alpha   90.00
_cell.angle_beta   90.00
_cell.angle_gamma   90.00
#
_symmetry.space_group_name_H-M   'P 1'
#
loop_
_entity.id
_entity.type
_entity.pdbx_description
1 polymer ?
#
loop_
_entity_poly.entity_id
_entity_poly.type
_entity_poly.pdbx_seq_one_letter_code
_entity_poly.pdbx_strand_id
1 'polypeptide(L)'
;MPIDELDGRVIELFTAEPRIGVLEASRRLGVARGTVQARLDRLARDGVIRGYGPQVDPGALGYGVTAFVTLQIRQPGGHDPVAERLAAIPEVIEAHTITGAGDMLCRIVARSNADLQRVIDLVVAVSGVERASSVISLATQIPFRTLPLVRAVSGTDGGDGGGGQGGSGGGRDGRGGGERPEHAGRPAGEVRRRVVRDARSGSVGSPQAPA
;
A
#
# COMPACT_ATOMS: atom_id res chain seq x y z
N MET A 1 -17.65 -3.58 -9.57
CA MET A 1 -18.62 -2.50 -9.88
C MET A 1 -17.86 -1.18 -9.79
N PRO A 2 -17.91 -0.30 -10.80
CA PRO A 2 -17.12 0.91 -10.76
C PRO A 2 -17.72 1.89 -9.74
N ILE A 3 -16.86 2.46 -8.90
CA ILE A 3 -17.17 3.65 -8.09
C ILE A 3 -17.26 4.86 -9.03
N ASP A 4 -18.18 5.79 -8.77
CA ASP A 4 -18.29 7.03 -9.54
C ASP A 4 -17.49 8.19 -8.92
N GLU A 5 -17.47 9.34 -9.59
CA GLU A 5 -16.73 10.53 -9.15
C GLU A 5 -17.17 11.01 -7.75
N LEU A 6 -18.47 10.95 -7.45
CA LEU A 6 -18.98 11.33 -6.12
C LEU A 6 -18.51 10.33 -5.06
N ASP A 7 -18.52 9.04 -5.36
CA ASP A 7 -18.00 8.01 -4.46
C ASP A 7 -16.51 8.22 -4.17
N GLY A 8 -15.72 8.59 -5.19
CA GLY A 8 -14.32 8.96 -5.03
C GLY A 8 -14.15 10.12 -4.04
N ARG A 9 -14.86 11.22 -4.26
CA ARG A 9 -14.83 12.39 -3.35
C ARG A 9 -15.31 12.07 -1.94
N VAL A 10 -16.32 11.20 -1.78
CA VAL A 10 -16.77 10.70 -0.47
C VAL A 10 -15.65 9.95 0.22
N ILE A 11 -15.02 8.97 -0.45
CA ILE A 11 -13.94 8.17 0.14
C ILE A 11 -12.76 9.06 0.54
N GLU A 12 -12.38 10.01 -0.31
CA GLU A 12 -11.29 10.95 -0.01
C GLU A 12 -11.58 11.79 1.24
N LEU A 13 -12.78 12.37 1.32
CA LEU A 13 -13.16 13.21 2.44
C LEU A 13 -13.15 12.42 3.77
N PHE A 14 -13.73 11.22 3.78
CA PHE A 14 -13.75 10.37 4.97
C PHE A 14 -12.38 9.75 5.29
N THR A 15 -11.47 9.67 4.32
CA THR A 15 -10.08 9.26 4.60
C THR A 15 -9.28 10.39 5.22
N ALA A 16 -9.46 11.63 4.74
CA ALA A 16 -8.79 12.81 5.27
C ALA A 16 -9.34 13.21 6.66
N GLU A 17 -10.66 13.11 6.85
CA GLU A 17 -11.35 13.46 8.08
C GLU A 17 -12.28 12.32 8.55
N PRO A 18 -11.74 11.24 9.14
CA PRO A 18 -12.54 10.05 9.51
C PRO A 18 -13.68 10.30 10.49
N ARG A 19 -13.63 11.42 11.22
CA ARG A 19 -14.63 11.80 12.22
C ARG A 19 -15.66 12.81 11.69
N ILE A 20 -15.60 13.17 10.41
CA ILE A 20 -16.56 14.10 9.81
C ILE A 20 -17.98 13.51 9.87
N GLY A 21 -18.94 14.30 10.34
CA GLY A 21 -20.34 13.91 10.34
C GLY A 21 -20.93 13.96 8.93
N VAL A 22 -21.90 13.08 8.63
CA VAL A 22 -22.56 13.01 7.31
C VAL A 22 -23.18 14.33 6.87
N LEU A 23 -23.71 15.12 7.82
CA LEU A 23 -24.25 16.46 7.54
C LEU A 23 -23.18 17.44 7.05
N GLU A 24 -22.01 17.43 7.69
CA GLU A 24 -20.92 18.32 7.30
C GLU A 24 -20.29 17.84 6.00
N ALA A 25 -20.12 16.52 5.84
CA ALA A 25 -19.69 15.94 4.57
C ALA A 25 -20.62 16.33 3.42
N SER A 26 -21.95 16.30 3.62
CA SER A 26 -22.90 16.69 2.58
C SER A 26 -22.78 18.16 2.18
N ARG A 27 -22.54 19.05 3.15
CA ARG A 27 -22.29 20.48 2.88
C ARG A 27 -21.03 20.67 2.03
N ARG A 28 -19.93 20.01 2.39
CA ARG A 28 -18.65 20.13 1.67
C ARG A 28 -18.68 19.50 0.28
N LEU A 29 -19.44 18.43 0.11
CA LEU A 29 -19.58 17.72 -1.17
C LEU A 29 -20.63 18.35 -2.10
N GLY A 30 -21.45 19.28 -1.59
CA GLY A 30 -22.49 19.96 -2.37
C GLY A 30 -23.66 19.04 -2.75
N VAL A 31 -23.99 18.05 -1.91
CA VAL A 31 -25.05 17.07 -2.17
C VAL A 31 -25.99 16.96 -0.96
N ALA A 32 -27.16 16.34 -1.15
CA ALA A 32 -28.07 16.09 -0.04
C ALA A 32 -27.47 15.11 0.98
N ARG A 33 -27.79 15.30 2.27
CA ARG A 33 -27.35 14.40 3.35
C ARG A 33 -27.69 12.93 3.09
N GLY A 34 -28.91 12.68 2.59
CA GLY A 34 -29.36 11.33 2.24
C GLY A 34 -28.54 10.70 1.13
N THR A 35 -28.00 11.51 0.20
CA THR A 35 -27.10 11.02 -0.86
C THR A 35 -25.79 10.51 -0.28
N VAL A 36 -25.15 11.27 0.62
CA VAL A 36 -23.90 10.82 1.27
C VAL A 36 -24.13 9.55 2.07
N GLN A 37 -25.20 9.49 2.85
CA GLN A 37 -25.54 8.29 3.63
C GLN A 37 -25.72 7.08 2.71
N ALA A 38 -26.51 7.21 1.65
CA ALA A 38 -26.74 6.13 0.70
C ALA A 38 -25.44 5.66 0.00
N ARG A 39 -24.50 6.57 -0.29
CA ARG A 39 -23.19 6.19 -0.85
C ARG A 39 -22.36 5.42 0.17
N LEU A 40 -22.24 5.90 1.41
CA LEU A 40 -21.49 5.21 2.46
C LEU A 40 -22.05 3.80 2.74
N ASP A 41 -23.36 3.68 2.86
CA ASP A 41 -24.02 2.39 3.11
C ASP A 41 -23.77 1.40 1.96
N ARG A 42 -23.82 1.89 0.71
CA ARG A 42 -23.54 1.06 -0.46
C ARG A 42 -22.06 0.67 -0.52
N LEU A 43 -21.14 1.61 -0.35
CA LEU A 43 -19.69 1.35 -0.36
C LEU A 43 -19.26 0.38 0.74
N ALA A 44 -19.90 0.44 1.91
CA ALA A 44 -19.68 -0.53 2.98
C ALA A 44 -20.27 -1.91 2.63
N ARG A 45 -21.51 -1.96 2.14
CA ARG A 45 -22.18 -3.21 1.72
C ARG A 45 -21.40 -3.95 0.62
N ASP A 46 -20.84 -3.21 -0.32
CA ASP A 46 -20.08 -3.75 -1.44
C ASP A 46 -18.62 -4.08 -1.07
N GLY A 47 -18.22 -3.83 0.18
CA GLY A 47 -16.87 -4.12 0.68
C GLY A 47 -15.77 -3.18 0.18
N VAL A 48 -16.13 -2.06 -0.46
CA VAL A 48 -15.16 -1.02 -0.85
C VAL A 48 -14.61 -0.32 0.39
N ILE A 49 -15.49 0.06 1.32
CA ILE A 49 -15.11 0.54 2.66
C ILE A 49 -15.21 -0.64 3.62
N ARG A 50 -14.06 -1.11 4.12
CA ARG A 50 -13.99 -2.24 5.06
C ARG A 50 -13.91 -1.83 6.53
N GLY A 51 -13.84 -0.53 6.82
CA GLY A 51 -13.81 -0.02 8.18
C GLY A 51 -13.59 1.49 8.25
N TYR A 52 -13.82 2.04 9.44
CA TYR A 52 -13.68 3.48 9.76
C TYR A 52 -12.66 3.73 10.89
N GLY A 53 -11.88 2.70 11.25
CA GLY A 53 -10.93 2.73 12.35
C GLY A 53 -9.67 3.51 12.03
N PRO A 54 -8.91 3.95 13.05
CA PRO A 54 -7.62 4.57 12.84
C PRO A 54 -6.64 3.60 12.17
N GLN A 55 -5.76 4.14 11.34
CA GLN A 55 -4.59 3.40 10.88
C GLN A 55 -3.55 3.39 11.99
N VAL A 56 -3.12 2.21 12.40
CA VAL A 56 -2.17 2.03 13.49
C VAL A 56 -0.81 1.67 12.90
N ASP A 57 0.21 2.44 13.26
CA ASP A 57 1.60 2.16 12.90
C ASP A 57 2.22 1.15 13.89
N PRO A 58 2.63 -0.05 13.44
CA PRO A 58 3.33 -1.01 14.30
C PRO A 58 4.62 -0.43 14.91
N GLY A 59 5.33 0.43 14.18
CA GLY A 59 6.55 1.08 14.67
C GLY A 59 6.29 1.93 15.91
N ALA A 60 5.20 2.71 15.89
CA ALA A 60 4.75 3.51 17.03
C ALA A 60 4.32 2.66 18.25
N LEU A 61 3.98 1.38 18.06
CA LEU A 61 3.71 0.42 19.14
C LEU A 61 4.99 -0.29 19.65
N GLY A 62 6.15 0.09 19.14
CA GLY A 62 7.45 -0.47 19.48
C GLY A 62 7.85 -1.70 18.65
N TYR A 63 7.16 -1.98 17.54
CA TYR A 63 7.55 -3.02 16.57
C TYR A 63 8.35 -2.41 15.42
N GLY A 64 9.60 -2.01 15.72
CA GLY A 64 10.45 -1.28 14.77
C GLY A 64 11.05 -2.12 13.65
N VAL A 65 10.92 -3.46 13.69
CA VAL A 65 11.46 -4.38 12.68
C VAL A 65 10.30 -4.93 11.86
N THR A 66 10.39 -4.85 10.53
CA THR A 66 9.47 -5.52 9.61
C THR A 66 10.23 -6.54 8.79
N ALA A 67 9.68 -7.74 8.64
CA ALA A 67 10.24 -8.77 7.78
C ALA A 67 9.16 -9.41 6.91
N PHE A 68 9.60 -9.95 5.78
CA PHE A 68 8.78 -10.77 4.90
C PHE A 68 9.28 -12.21 4.97
N VAL A 69 8.38 -13.15 5.21
CA VAL A 69 8.70 -14.57 5.36
C VAL A 69 7.98 -15.33 4.27
N THR A 70 8.75 -15.95 3.37
CA THR A 70 8.23 -16.91 2.39
C THR A 70 8.19 -18.28 3.04
N LEU A 71 7.03 -18.91 2.99
CA LEU A 71 6.76 -20.23 3.57
C LEU A 71 6.58 -21.26 2.46
N GLN A 72 7.17 -22.43 2.66
CA GLN A 72 6.79 -23.66 1.96
C GLN A 72 5.98 -24.51 2.93
N ILE A 73 4.84 -25.00 2.48
CA ILE A 73 3.92 -25.74 3.31
C ILE A 73 3.66 -27.15 2.76
N ARG A 74 3.54 -28.11 3.66
CA ARG A 74 3.06 -29.45 3.34
C ARG A 74 1.54 -29.39 3.16
N GLN A 75 1.02 -30.03 2.11
CA GLN A 75 -0.41 -29.99 1.81
C GLN A 75 -1.25 -31.21 2.29
N PRO A 76 -1.33 -31.58 3.59
CA PRO A 76 -2.49 -32.29 4.09
C PRO A 76 -3.53 -31.25 4.57
N GLY A 77 -4.53 -30.95 3.74
CA GLY A 77 -5.66 -30.08 4.10
C GLY A 77 -5.67 -28.64 3.55
N GLY A 78 -4.69 -28.27 2.70
CA GLY A 78 -4.66 -26.96 2.03
C GLY A 78 -4.04 -25.82 2.84
N HIS A 79 -4.18 -24.58 2.34
CA HIS A 79 -3.59 -23.38 2.95
C HIS A 79 -4.37 -22.86 4.16
N ASP A 80 -5.69 -23.05 4.19
CA ASP A 80 -6.59 -22.46 5.20
C ASP A 80 -6.20 -22.82 6.64
N PRO A 81 -5.90 -24.10 6.97
CA PRO A 81 -5.50 -24.44 8.33
C PRO A 81 -4.18 -23.78 8.76
N VAL A 82 -3.25 -23.58 7.82
CA VAL A 82 -1.99 -22.88 8.11
C VAL A 82 -2.25 -21.39 8.33
N ALA A 83 -3.09 -20.78 7.49
CA ALA A 83 -3.47 -19.38 7.62
C ALA A 83 -4.16 -19.09 8.96
N GLU A 84 -5.08 -19.95 9.40
CA GLU A 84 -5.74 -19.84 10.71
C GLU A 84 -4.75 -19.88 11.88
N ARG A 85 -3.77 -20.79 11.82
CA ARG A 85 -2.72 -20.90 12.84
C ARG A 85 -1.76 -19.71 12.83
N LEU A 86 -1.41 -19.22 11.65
CA LEU A 86 -0.59 -18.01 11.51
C LEU A 86 -1.31 -16.78 12.07
N ALA A 87 -2.63 -16.67 11.86
CA ALA A 87 -3.44 -15.58 12.41
C ALA A 87 -3.48 -15.54 13.94
N ALA A 88 -3.14 -16.64 14.62
CA ALA A 88 -3.01 -16.67 16.08
C ALA A 88 -1.68 -16.04 16.58
N ILE A 89 -0.73 -15.73 15.70
CA ILE A 89 0.52 -15.05 16.02
C ILE A 89 0.32 -13.55 15.77
N PRO A 90 0.20 -12.69 16.81
CA PRO A 90 -0.13 -11.27 16.63
C PRO A 90 0.86 -10.50 15.76
N GLU A 91 2.12 -10.94 15.74
CA GLU A 91 3.19 -10.37 14.94
C GLU A 91 3.04 -10.65 13.43
N VAL A 92 2.22 -11.63 13.04
CA VAL A 92 1.85 -11.89 11.64
C VAL A 92 0.69 -10.97 11.28
N ILE A 93 1.00 -9.85 10.62
CA ILE A 93 0.02 -8.79 10.32
C ILE A 93 -0.55 -8.89 8.90
N GLU A 94 0.00 -9.77 8.07
CA GLU A 94 -0.48 -10.01 6.71
C GLU A 94 0.04 -11.36 6.20
N ALA A 95 -0.77 -12.10 5.45
CA ALA A 95 -0.35 -13.32 4.79
C ALA A 95 -1.09 -13.49 3.45
N HIS A 96 -0.37 -13.96 2.44
CA HIS A 96 -0.90 -14.18 1.09
C HIS A 96 -0.47 -15.53 0.58
N THR A 97 -1.37 -16.25 -0.11
CA THR A 97 -0.97 -17.34 -1.00
C THR A 97 -0.31 -16.73 -2.24
N ILE A 98 0.87 -17.21 -2.59
CA ILE A 98 1.65 -16.68 -3.70
C ILE A 98 1.99 -17.78 -4.71
N THR A 99 2.33 -17.38 -5.93
CA THR A 99 2.97 -18.26 -6.91
C THR A 99 4.49 -18.11 -6.82
N GLY A 100 5.24 -19.14 -7.24
CA GLY A 100 6.70 -19.07 -7.34
C GLY A 100 7.42 -19.97 -6.33
N ALA A 101 8.47 -19.45 -5.68
CA ALA A 101 9.44 -20.23 -4.89
C ALA A 101 8.91 -20.72 -3.53
N GLY A 102 7.70 -20.32 -3.15
CA GLY A 102 7.02 -20.77 -1.95
C GLY A 102 5.51 -20.66 -2.14
N ASP A 103 4.79 -21.09 -1.10
CA ASP A 103 3.34 -21.23 -1.11
C ASP A 103 2.65 -20.02 -0.48
N MET A 104 3.26 -19.42 0.54
CA MET A 104 2.74 -18.25 1.22
C MET A 104 3.81 -17.19 1.46
N LEU A 105 3.41 -15.92 1.48
CA LEU A 105 4.22 -14.78 1.86
C LEU A 105 3.56 -14.07 3.04
N CYS A 106 4.26 -14.01 4.17
CA CYS A 106 3.81 -13.34 5.37
C CYS A 106 4.57 -12.02 5.56
N ARG A 107 3.88 -10.97 5.98
CA ARG A 107 4.49 -9.77 6.55
C ARG A 107 4.41 -9.88 8.07
N ILE A 108 5.57 -9.90 8.71
CA ILE A 108 5.69 -9.97 10.16
C ILE A 108 6.37 -8.73 10.73
N VAL A 109 6.08 -8.41 11.98
CA VAL A 109 6.70 -7.30 12.72
C VAL A 109 7.30 -7.77 14.04
N ALA A 110 8.37 -7.13 14.48
CA ALA A 110 9.07 -7.48 15.71
C ALA A 110 9.65 -6.24 16.40
N ARG A 111 9.92 -6.34 17.69
CA ARG A 111 10.47 -5.24 18.50
C ARG A 111 11.98 -5.07 18.32
N SER A 112 12.67 -6.14 17.96
CA SER A 112 14.13 -6.18 17.75
C SER A 112 14.50 -7.38 16.87
N ASN A 113 15.78 -7.51 16.48
CA ASN A 113 16.26 -8.68 15.74
C ASN A 113 16.16 -9.98 16.55
N ALA A 114 16.36 -9.92 17.87
CA ALA A 114 16.20 -11.08 18.75
C ALA A 114 14.72 -11.50 18.86
N ASP A 115 13.82 -10.51 18.96
CA ASP A 115 12.39 -10.75 18.95
C ASP A 115 11.92 -11.29 17.58
N LEU A 116 12.53 -10.84 16.48
CA LEU A 116 12.26 -11.36 15.14
C LEU A 116 12.57 -12.85 15.04
N GLN A 117 13.69 -13.31 15.61
CA GLN A 117 14.01 -14.74 15.65
C GLN A 117 12.91 -15.52 16.37
N ARG A 118 12.46 -15.05 17.54
CA ARG A 118 11.33 -15.66 18.28
C ARG A 118 10.07 -15.75 17.41
N VAL A 119 9.72 -14.69 16.69
CA VAL A 119 8.54 -14.68 15.80
C VAL A 119 8.71 -15.67 14.65
N ILE A 120 9.90 -15.75 14.04
CA ILE A 120 10.20 -16.73 12.99
C ILE A 120 10.07 -18.16 13.54
N ASP A 121 10.56 -18.42 14.74
CA ASP A 121 10.46 -19.74 15.38
C ASP A 121 8.99 -20.13 15.60
N LEU A 122 8.14 -19.18 16.03
CA LEU A 122 6.69 -19.40 16.14
C LEU A 122 6.05 -19.74 14.78
N VAL A 123 6.43 -19.02 13.73
CA VAL A 123 5.95 -19.27 12.36
C VAL A 123 6.39 -20.65 11.86
N VAL A 124 7.65 -21.03 12.07
CA VAL A 124 8.20 -22.34 11.69
C VAL A 124 7.55 -23.48 12.47
N ALA A 125 7.20 -23.25 13.74
CA ALA A 125 6.52 -24.23 14.57
C ALA A 125 5.06 -24.48 14.16
N VAL A 126 4.48 -23.66 13.28
CA VAL A 126 3.13 -23.88 12.77
C VAL A 126 3.08 -25.19 11.99
N SER A 127 2.26 -26.13 12.46
CA SER A 127 2.04 -27.40 11.77
C SER A 127 1.66 -27.17 10.30
N GLY A 128 2.37 -27.85 9.40
CA GLY A 128 2.23 -27.66 7.96
C GLY A 128 3.30 -26.77 7.34
N VAL A 129 4.02 -25.95 8.10
CA VAL A 129 5.20 -25.22 7.58
C VAL A 129 6.39 -26.18 7.50
N GLU A 130 6.96 -26.35 6.31
CA GLU A 130 8.14 -27.18 6.09
C GLU A 130 9.42 -26.35 6.06
N ARG A 131 9.33 -25.15 5.48
CA ARG A 131 10.46 -24.25 5.33
C ARG A 131 9.99 -22.81 5.43
N ALA A 132 10.81 -21.98 6.04
CA ALA A 132 10.66 -20.53 6.05
C ALA A 132 11.95 -19.87 5.55
N SER A 133 11.80 -18.80 4.77
CA SER A 133 12.90 -17.96 4.31
C SER A 133 12.51 -16.50 4.55
N SER A 134 13.30 -15.76 5.32
CA SER A 134 12.99 -14.40 5.70
C SER A 134 13.90 -13.36 5.05
N VAL A 135 13.34 -12.18 4.78
CA VAL A 135 14.07 -10.97 4.40
C VAL A 135 13.60 -9.80 5.24
N ILE A 136 14.52 -8.96 5.71
CA ILE A 136 14.21 -7.82 6.57
C ILE A 136 13.99 -6.58 5.69
N SER A 137 12.92 -5.83 5.95
CA SER A 137 12.69 -4.52 5.36
C SER A 137 13.57 -3.50 6.06
N LEU A 138 14.52 -2.92 5.33
CA LEU A 138 15.40 -1.87 5.86
C LEU A 138 14.74 -0.49 5.84
N ALA A 139 13.84 -0.25 4.89
CA ALA A 139 13.10 0.99 4.77
C ALA A 139 11.83 0.80 3.93
N THR A 140 10.73 1.41 4.37
CA THR A 140 9.50 1.47 3.60
C THR A 140 9.56 2.65 2.64
N GLN A 141 9.85 2.37 1.37
CA GLN A 141 9.93 3.43 0.33
C GLN A 141 8.55 3.98 -0.05
N ILE A 142 7.55 3.10 -0.08
CA ILE A 142 6.16 3.47 -0.38
C ILE A 142 5.28 2.75 0.65
N PRO A 143 4.58 3.48 1.54
CA PRO A 143 3.65 2.86 2.47
C PRO A 143 2.42 2.33 1.73
N PHE A 144 1.67 1.44 2.37
CA PHE A 144 0.39 0.99 1.86
C PHE A 144 -0.55 2.20 1.65
N ARG A 145 -1.03 2.38 0.42
CA ARG A 145 -1.89 3.50 0.04
C ARG A 145 -2.93 3.04 -0.99
N THR A 146 -4.19 3.38 -0.75
CA THR A 146 -5.32 2.99 -1.63
C THR A 146 -5.98 4.17 -2.33
N LEU A 147 -5.89 5.39 -1.78
CA LEU A 147 -6.46 6.60 -2.41
C LEU A 147 -6.05 6.82 -3.87
N PRO A 148 -4.80 6.56 -4.30
CA PRO A 148 -4.44 6.68 -5.72
C PRO A 148 -5.28 5.78 -6.64
N LEU A 149 -5.69 4.59 -6.18
CA LEU A 149 -6.56 3.69 -6.95
C LEU A 149 -7.99 4.22 -7.02
N VAL A 150 -8.48 4.82 -5.93
CA VAL A 150 -9.80 5.47 -5.88
C VAL A 150 -9.88 6.57 -6.94
N ARG A 151 -8.85 7.42 -7.03
CA ARG A 151 -8.79 8.50 -8.01
C ARG A 151 -8.79 8.01 -9.45
N ALA A 152 -7.94 7.03 -9.73
CA ALA A 152 -7.81 6.46 -11.07
C ALA A 152 -9.11 5.82 -11.58
N VAL A 153 -9.91 5.22 -10.69
CA VAL A 153 -11.18 4.56 -11.06
C VAL A 153 -12.37 5.52 -11.08
N SER A 154 -12.41 6.51 -10.18
CA SER A 154 -13.54 7.45 -10.07
C SER A 154 -13.51 8.60 -11.09
N GLY A 155 -12.41 8.76 -11.83
CA GLY A 155 -12.27 9.81 -12.84
C GLY A 155 -11.87 11.18 -12.27
N THR A 156 -11.54 11.28 -10.98
CA THR A 156 -11.08 12.51 -10.33
C THR A 156 -9.67 12.97 -10.76
N ASP A 157 -8.98 12.19 -11.59
CA ASP A 157 -7.67 12.56 -12.18
C ASP A 157 -7.80 13.47 -13.45
N GLY A 158 -9.01 13.91 -13.81
CA GLY A 158 -9.30 14.72 -15.00
C GLY A 158 -9.14 16.24 -14.85
N GLY A 159 -8.13 16.73 -14.13
CA GLY A 159 -8.04 18.15 -13.73
C GLY A 159 -6.66 18.80 -13.84
N ASP A 160 -5.83 18.47 -14.83
CA ASP A 160 -4.71 19.32 -15.22
C ASP A 160 -4.47 19.25 -16.75
N GLY A 161 -5.20 20.09 -17.47
CA GLY A 161 -5.18 20.14 -18.95
C GLY A 161 -5.87 21.38 -19.51
N GLY A 162 -5.93 22.46 -18.74
CA GLY A 162 -6.46 23.75 -19.17
C GLY A 162 -5.45 24.49 -20.04
N GLY A 163 -5.59 24.35 -21.37
CA GLY A 163 -4.95 25.22 -22.33
C GLY A 163 -5.41 26.67 -22.16
N GLY A 164 -4.44 27.59 -22.12
CA GLY A 164 -4.65 29.02 -22.24
C GLY A 164 -3.69 29.60 -23.27
N GLN A 165 -4.02 29.50 -24.56
CA GLN A 165 -3.54 30.45 -25.57
C GLN A 165 -4.41 31.71 -25.46
N GLY A 166 -3.78 32.87 -25.32
CA GLY A 166 -4.47 34.15 -25.30
C GLY A 166 -3.53 35.35 -25.15
N GLY A 167 -2.95 35.78 -26.27
CA GLY A 167 -2.99 37.18 -26.69
C GLY A 167 -2.19 38.24 -25.91
N SER A 168 -1.17 38.75 -26.61
CA SER A 168 -0.49 40.05 -26.49
C SER A 168 -1.32 41.25 -26.01
N GLY A 169 -0.70 42.13 -25.22
CA GLY A 169 -1.09 43.53 -25.02
C GLY A 169 -0.07 44.27 -24.15
N GLY A 170 0.56 45.31 -24.68
CA GLY A 170 1.82 45.87 -24.19
C GLY A 170 1.75 46.95 -23.11
N GLY A 171 2.91 47.12 -22.44
CA GLY A 171 3.53 48.38 -22.05
C GLY A 171 2.86 49.24 -20.97
N ARG A 172 3.53 49.37 -19.82
CA ARG A 172 4.06 50.66 -19.32
C ARG A 172 4.93 50.50 -18.08
N ASP A 173 5.92 51.37 -18.05
CA ASP A 173 6.97 51.55 -17.06
C ASP A 173 6.46 51.96 -15.67
N GLY A 174 7.17 51.54 -14.62
CA GLY A 174 6.98 52.03 -13.26
C GLY A 174 8.02 51.45 -12.30
N ARG A 175 8.97 52.29 -11.89
CA ARG A 175 10.13 51.98 -11.03
C ARG A 175 9.72 51.77 -9.56
N GLY A 176 10.55 50.98 -8.85
CA GLY A 176 10.59 50.84 -7.38
C GLY A 176 10.61 49.36 -7.01
N GLY A 177 11.71 48.74 -6.57
CA GLY A 177 12.63 49.16 -5.53
C GLY A 177 12.24 48.42 -4.24
N GLY A 178 12.80 47.23 -4.01
CA GLY A 178 12.46 46.39 -2.85
C GLY A 178 13.06 44.98 -2.93
N GLU A 179 14.30 44.88 -2.45
CA GLU A 179 15.00 43.76 -1.78
C GLU A 179 14.55 42.30 -2.07
N ARG A 180 15.50 41.53 -2.62
CA ARG A 180 15.51 40.06 -2.68
C ARG A 180 16.14 39.48 -1.42
N PRO A 181 15.72 38.28 -1.01
CA PRO A 181 16.65 37.26 -0.56
C PRO A 181 16.66 36.07 -1.53
N GLU A 182 17.84 35.85 -2.12
CA GLU A 182 18.37 34.54 -2.53
C GLU A 182 18.53 33.68 -1.26
N HIS A 183 18.30 32.37 -1.17
CA HIS A 183 18.56 31.29 -2.10
C HIS A 183 17.78 30.03 -1.64
N ALA A 184 17.10 29.36 -2.56
CA ALA A 184 16.57 28.01 -2.37
C ALA A 184 17.55 26.97 -2.95
N GLY A 185 18.02 26.05 -2.10
CA GLY A 185 18.84 24.89 -2.48
C GLY A 185 17.99 23.63 -2.65
N ARG A 186 17.60 23.39 -3.89
CA ARG A 186 17.06 22.22 -4.62
C ARG A 186 16.91 20.83 -3.92
N PRO A 187 15.89 20.04 -4.32
CA PRO A 187 15.76 18.63 -3.97
C PRO A 187 16.71 17.73 -4.80
N ALA A 188 17.31 16.73 -4.15
CA ALA A 188 17.83 15.53 -4.80
C ALA A 188 16.66 14.83 -5.51
N GLY A 189 16.76 14.32 -6.74
CA GLY A 189 17.87 13.61 -7.34
C GLY A 189 17.25 12.39 -8.02
N GLU A 190 16.81 12.63 -9.25
CA GLU A 190 16.26 11.71 -10.25
C GLU A 190 17.01 10.36 -10.31
N VAL A 191 16.38 9.24 -9.93
CA VAL A 191 16.93 7.90 -10.21
C VAL A 191 16.22 7.30 -11.42
N ARG A 192 16.94 7.35 -12.53
CA ARG A 192 16.59 6.75 -13.82
C ARG A 192 16.41 5.25 -13.71
N ARG A 193 15.37 4.76 -14.40
CA ARG A 193 15.10 3.35 -14.68
C ARG A 193 16.29 2.72 -15.41
N ARG A 194 16.74 1.54 -14.96
CA ARG A 194 17.45 0.58 -15.81
C ARG A 194 16.71 -0.75 -15.80
N VAL A 195 16.09 -1.04 -16.94
CA VAL A 195 15.58 -2.35 -17.32
C VAL A 195 16.77 -3.29 -17.48
N VAL A 196 16.74 -4.45 -16.82
CA VAL A 196 17.56 -5.60 -17.22
C VAL A 196 16.61 -6.72 -17.62
N ARG A 197 16.66 -7.05 -18.92
CA ARG A 197 16.04 -8.23 -19.53
C ARG A 197 16.93 -9.45 -19.29
N ASP A 198 16.24 -10.59 -19.21
CA ASP A 198 16.61 -11.96 -19.58
C ASP A 198 17.89 -12.61 -19.05
N ALA A 199 17.67 -13.76 -18.38
CA ALA A 199 18.38 -14.98 -18.71
C ALA A 199 17.43 -16.19 -18.50
N ARG A 200 16.79 -16.64 -19.59
CA ARG A 200 16.34 -18.03 -19.72
C ARG A 200 17.51 -18.91 -20.19
N SER A 201 17.38 -20.19 -19.87
CA SER A 201 17.98 -21.37 -20.52
C SER A 201 19.37 -21.81 -20.03
N GLY A 202 19.38 -23.02 -19.48
CA GLY A 202 20.56 -23.75 -19.04
C GLY A 202 20.18 -25.11 -18.47
N SER A 203 19.36 -25.86 -19.21
CA SER A 203 19.20 -27.31 -19.01
C SER A 203 20.41 -28.03 -19.61
N VAL A 204 20.91 -29.05 -18.90
CA VAL A 204 21.48 -30.34 -19.38
C VAL A 204 22.65 -30.75 -18.48
N GLY A 205 22.56 -31.95 -17.90
CA GLY A 205 23.72 -32.70 -17.45
C GLY A 205 23.52 -33.56 -16.21
N SER A 206 22.73 -34.64 -16.30
CA SER A 206 22.84 -35.76 -15.36
C SER A 206 24.17 -36.51 -15.59
N PRO A 207 24.88 -36.95 -14.55
CA PRO A 207 25.80 -38.08 -14.66
C PRO A 207 25.24 -39.31 -13.96
N GLN A 208 25.24 -40.42 -14.70
CA GLN A 208 24.99 -41.78 -14.24
C GLN A 208 25.98 -42.21 -13.14
N ALA A 209 25.49 -43.07 -12.25
CA ALA A 209 26.30 -43.86 -11.33
C ALA A 209 27.13 -44.93 -12.06
N PRO A 210 28.22 -45.43 -11.45
CA PRO A 210 28.73 -46.75 -11.78
C PRO A 210 28.73 -47.73 -10.59
N ALA A 211 28.36 -48.97 -10.94
CA ALA A 211 28.58 -50.29 -10.32
C ALA A 211 28.01 -50.57 -8.92
#